data_AF-A0A1I2MQQ9-F1
#
_entry.id   AF-A0A1I2MQQ9-F1
#
_cell.length_a   1.000
_cell.length_b   1.000
_cell.length_c   1.000
_cell.angle_alpha   90.00
_cell.angle_beta   90.00
_cell.angle_gamma   90.00
#
_symmetry.space_group_name_H-M   'P 1'
#
loop_
_entity.id
_entity.type
_entity.pdbx_description
1 polymer ?
#
loop_
_entity_poly.entity_id
_entity_poly.type
_entity_poly.pdbx_seq_one_letter_code
_entity_poly.pdbx_strand_id
1 'polypeptide(L)'
;MSANATLRGNGDFPGQPAWPNGARRIGLWVFMVVVSTLFGLFGVAYMMRAAYEDWRPIAYVPWQLYCSTGLLVLCSLAWELARRHAAAGRREAARGTSIGALLLSAMFVLSQLYAWQAMTAADYGVAANPANSFFYLITGLHALHVLGGMVAGTFALRRAGEAIGLCAQYWHFLFVLWLAVFALLYMVTPEFVRAFCTTIGIPVR
;
A
#
# COMPACT_ATOMS: atom_id res chain seq x y z
N MET A 1 49.39 -26.38 23.54
CA MET A 1 49.40 -24.91 23.56
C MET A 1 48.09 -24.40 22.95
N SER A 2 47.21 -23.86 23.81
CA SER A 2 46.05 -22.94 23.61
C SER A 2 45.22 -23.01 22.32
N ALA A 3 43.93 -23.41 22.29
CA ALA A 3 42.71 -22.81 22.87
C ALA A 3 42.24 -21.48 22.23
N ASN A 4 41.07 -21.51 21.57
CA ASN A 4 40.04 -20.45 21.44
C ASN A 4 38.83 -21.05 20.70
N ALA A 5 37.67 -21.39 21.28
CA ALA A 5 36.80 -20.71 22.23
C ALA A 5 36.17 -19.41 21.70
N THR A 6 35.24 -19.54 20.74
CA THR A 6 34.13 -18.58 20.57
C THR A 6 32.82 -19.35 20.53
N LEU A 7 32.26 -19.51 21.72
CA LEU A 7 30.90 -19.96 22.00
C LEU A 7 29.91 -18.99 21.33
N ARG A 8 29.33 -19.39 20.18
CA ARG A 8 28.04 -18.84 19.75
C ARG A 8 26.95 -19.48 20.62
N GLY A 9 26.71 -18.88 21.77
CA GLY A 9 25.55 -19.17 22.60
C GLY A 9 24.28 -18.71 21.90
N ASN A 10 23.78 -19.50 20.95
CA ASN A 10 22.41 -19.42 20.50
C ASN A 10 21.60 -20.23 21.52
N GLY A 11 20.79 -19.55 22.34
CA GLY A 11 19.84 -20.18 23.26
C GLY A 11 18.66 -20.80 22.51
N ASP A 12 18.94 -21.70 21.58
CA ASP A 12 17.94 -22.46 20.86
C ASP A 12 17.40 -23.55 21.78
N PHE A 13 16.19 -23.32 22.28
CA PHE A 13 15.39 -24.36 22.93
C PHE A 13 15.09 -25.46 21.90
N PRO A 14 15.32 -26.75 22.24
CA PRO A 14 15.03 -27.84 21.33
C PRO A 14 13.51 -27.92 21.08
N GLY A 15 13.07 -27.63 19.86
CA GLY A 15 11.69 -27.84 19.41
C GLY A 15 11.02 -26.68 18.65
N GLN A 16 11.65 -25.51 18.50
CA GLN A 16 11.12 -24.47 17.61
C GLN A 16 11.79 -24.56 16.24
N PRO A 17 11.04 -24.68 15.12
CA PRO A 17 11.62 -24.56 13.80
C PRO A 17 12.17 -23.13 13.66
N ALA A 18 13.50 -23.00 13.67
CA ALA A 18 14.19 -21.78 13.31
C ALA A 18 13.93 -21.52 11.82
N TRP A 19 12.82 -20.84 11.50
CA TRP A 19 12.52 -20.45 10.13
C TRP A 19 13.70 -19.65 9.60
N PRO A 20 14.39 -20.12 8.54
CA PRO A 20 15.46 -19.36 7.94
C PRO A 20 14.91 -17.99 7.56
N ASN A 21 15.71 -16.92 7.66
CA ASN A 21 15.32 -15.57 7.26
C ASN A 21 14.66 -15.51 5.86
N GLY A 22 14.95 -16.50 5.01
CA GLY A 22 14.26 -16.74 3.75
C GLY A 22 12.76 -17.00 3.85
N ALA A 23 12.27 -17.80 4.80
CA ALA A 23 10.85 -18.19 4.87
C ALA A 23 9.93 -17.00 5.15
N ARG A 24 10.29 -16.11 6.07
CA ARG A 24 9.54 -14.87 6.35
C ARG A 24 9.51 -13.93 5.14
N ARG A 25 10.63 -13.85 4.41
CA ARG A 25 10.76 -13.02 3.20
C ARG A 25 9.96 -13.59 2.03
N ILE A 26 9.95 -14.92 1.87
CA ILE A 26 9.17 -15.63 0.87
C ILE A 26 7.67 -15.42 1.13
N GLY A 27 7.21 -15.59 2.36
CA GLY A 27 5.81 -15.35 2.73
C GLY A 27 5.35 -13.92 2.41
N LEU A 28 6.19 -12.93 2.70
CA LEU A 28 5.91 -11.54 2.33
C LEU A 28 5.83 -11.33 0.81
N TRP A 29 6.75 -11.94 0.05
CA TRP A 29 6.78 -11.83 -1.41
C TRP A 29 5.56 -12.48 -2.06
N VAL A 30 5.18 -13.67 -1.61
CA VAL A 30 3.96 -14.35 -2.06
C VAL A 30 2.73 -13.50 -1.75
N PHE A 31 2.65 -12.94 -0.55
CA PHE A 31 1.57 -12.03 -0.18
C PHE A 31 1.50 -10.80 -1.11
N MET A 32 2.63 -10.16 -1.40
CA MET A 32 2.69 -9.02 -2.33
C MET A 32 2.22 -9.39 -3.75
N VAL A 33 2.59 -10.57 -4.25
CA VAL A 33 2.14 -11.04 -5.57
C VAL A 33 0.63 -11.28 -5.57
N VAL A 34 0.07 -11.93 -4.54
CA VAL A 34 -1.38 -12.16 -4.42
C VAL A 34 -2.14 -10.85 -4.39
N VAL A 35 -1.68 -9.88 -3.59
CA VAL A 35 -2.28 -8.54 -3.53
C VAL A 35 -2.19 -7.87 -4.89
N SER A 36 -1.03 -7.90 -5.56
CA SER A 36 -0.86 -7.31 -6.89
C SER A 36 -1.82 -7.89 -7.92
N THR A 37 -1.97 -9.23 -7.93
CA THR A 37 -2.92 -9.91 -8.83
C THR A 37 -4.35 -9.52 -8.52
N LEU A 38 -4.74 -9.43 -7.24
CA LEU A 38 -6.08 -9.01 -6.83
C LEU A 38 -6.40 -7.60 -7.34
N PHE A 39 -5.51 -6.63 -7.12
CA PHE A 39 -5.67 -5.27 -7.62
C PHE A 39 -5.61 -5.19 -9.15
N GLY A 40 -4.77 -6.02 -9.80
CA GLY A 40 -4.71 -6.13 -11.25
C GLY A 40 -6.02 -6.61 -11.87
N LEU A 41 -6.66 -7.63 -11.27
CA LEU A 41 -7.96 -8.13 -11.71
C LEU A 41 -9.05 -7.08 -11.57
N PHE A 42 -9.11 -6.38 -10.43
CA PHE A 42 -10.03 -5.24 -10.27
C PHE A 42 -9.74 -4.11 -11.25
N GLY A 43 -8.47 -3.88 -11.58
CA GLY A 43 -8.07 -2.88 -12.57
C GLY A 43 -8.53 -3.23 -13.98
N VAL A 44 -8.37 -4.49 -14.40
CA VAL A 44 -8.91 -4.97 -15.69
C VAL A 44 -10.44 -4.87 -15.73
N ALA A 45 -11.12 -5.25 -14.65
CA ALA A 45 -12.58 -5.12 -14.56
C ALA A 45 -13.04 -3.65 -14.65
N TYR A 46 -12.31 -2.73 -14.01
CA TYR A 46 -12.54 -1.29 -14.13
C TYR A 46 -12.41 -0.81 -15.58
N MET A 47 -11.34 -1.20 -16.28
CA MET A 47 -11.11 -0.84 -17.69
C MET A 47 -12.22 -1.38 -18.61
N MET A 48 -12.63 -2.63 -18.41
CA MET A 48 -13.71 -3.24 -19.20
C MET A 48 -15.04 -2.52 -19.00
N ARG A 49 -15.35 -2.10 -17.76
CA ARG A 49 -16.60 -1.38 -17.47
C ARG A 49 -16.56 0.07 -17.95
N ALA A 50 -15.39 0.70 -17.96
CA ALA A 50 -15.18 2.06 -18.46
C ALA A 50 -15.43 2.20 -19.97
N ALA A 51 -15.48 1.09 -20.72
CA ALA A 51 -15.79 1.07 -22.15
C ALA A 51 -17.30 1.15 -22.49
N TYR A 52 -18.19 1.17 -21.49
CA TYR A 52 -19.65 1.21 -21.69
C TYR A 52 -20.21 2.64 -21.58
N GLU A 53 -21.23 2.97 -22.37
CA GLU A 53 -21.81 4.31 -22.55
C GLU A 53 -22.38 4.96 -21.26
N ASP A 54 -22.79 4.16 -20.27
CA ASP A 54 -23.29 4.66 -18.98
C ASP A 54 -22.19 5.27 -18.09
N TRP A 55 -20.92 5.20 -18.49
CA TRP A 55 -19.79 5.63 -17.70
C TRP A 55 -19.69 7.15 -17.63
N ARG A 56 -20.27 7.74 -16.59
CA ARG A 56 -20.02 9.15 -16.23
C ARG A 56 -18.72 9.25 -15.42
N PRO A 57 -17.65 9.87 -15.95
CA PRO A 57 -16.42 10.09 -15.21
C PRO A 57 -16.71 11.01 -14.03
N ILE A 58 -16.11 10.73 -12.89
CA ILE A 58 -16.15 11.64 -11.74
C ILE A 58 -15.36 12.89 -12.16
N ALA A 59 -16.07 13.96 -12.52
CA ALA A 59 -15.50 15.20 -13.06
C ALA A 59 -14.71 16.03 -12.04
N TYR A 60 -14.61 15.56 -10.79
CA TYR A 60 -13.98 16.28 -9.70
C TYR A 60 -12.96 15.39 -9.01
N VAL A 61 -11.69 15.79 -9.08
CA VAL A 61 -10.63 15.20 -8.26
C VAL A 61 -10.70 15.86 -6.90
N PRO A 62 -11.11 15.17 -5.82
CA PRO A 62 -11.09 15.77 -4.50
C PRO A 62 -9.63 16.06 -4.15
N TRP A 63 -9.32 17.32 -3.82
CA TRP A 63 -7.97 17.75 -3.42
C TRP A 63 -7.41 16.91 -2.25
N GLN A 64 -8.32 16.33 -1.45
CA GLN A 64 -8.07 15.36 -0.39
C GLN A 64 -7.21 14.16 -0.86
N LEU A 65 -7.38 13.66 -2.09
CA LEU A 65 -6.58 12.54 -2.60
C LEU A 65 -5.13 12.91 -2.94
N TYR A 66 -4.87 14.17 -3.32
CA TYR A 66 -3.49 14.66 -3.46
C TYR A 66 -2.81 14.77 -2.09
N CYS A 67 -3.54 15.23 -1.07
CA CYS A 67 -3.06 15.21 0.31
C CYS A 67 -2.75 13.79 0.80
N SER A 68 -3.62 12.81 0.51
CA SER A 68 -3.38 11.40 0.83
C SER A 68 -2.10 10.87 0.18
N THR A 69 -1.84 11.23 -1.07
CA THR A 69 -0.63 10.79 -1.79
C THR A 69 0.63 11.43 -1.18
N GLY A 70 0.57 12.71 -0.81
CA GLY A 70 1.66 13.39 -0.08
C GLY A 70 1.95 12.73 1.27
N LEU A 71 0.91 12.35 2.03
CA LEU A 71 1.06 11.63 3.31
C LEU A 71 1.73 10.26 3.13
N LEU A 72 1.41 9.52 2.06
CA LEU A 72 2.04 8.25 1.76
C LEU A 72 3.52 8.41 1.35
N VAL A 73 3.87 9.46 0.60
CA VAL A 73 5.27 9.79 0.30
C VAL A 73 6.05 10.03 1.58
N LEU A 74 5.50 10.86 2.49
CA LEU A 74 6.11 11.12 3.79
C LEU A 74 6.24 9.84 4.63
N CYS A 75 5.21 8.98 4.60
CA CYS A 75 5.23 7.68 5.29
C CYS A 75 6.34 6.76 4.76
N SER A 76 6.49 6.68 3.42
CA SER A 76 7.55 5.90 2.76
C SER A 76 8.94 6.39 3.15
N LEU A 77 9.16 7.71 3.19
CA LEU A 77 10.40 8.33 3.65
C LEU A 77 10.67 8.04 5.14
N ALA A 78 9.64 8.09 5.98
CA ALA A 78 9.75 7.80 7.41
C ALA A 78 10.16 6.33 7.66
N TRP A 79 9.62 5.38 6.88
CA TRP A 79 10.01 3.96 6.96
C TRP A 79 11.43 3.71 6.45
N GLU A 80 11.86 4.40 5.40
CA GLU A 80 13.23 4.35 4.91
C GLU A 80 14.21 4.87 5.98
N LEU A 81 13.88 5.98 6.64
CA LEU A 81 14.67 6.53 7.72
C LEU A 81 14.72 5.60 8.93
N ALA A 82 13.60 4.95 9.27
CA ALA A 82 13.54 3.93 10.31
C ALA A 82 14.45 2.73 10.00
N ARG A 83 14.48 2.27 8.75
CA ARG A 83 15.40 1.20 8.32
C ARG A 83 16.86 1.61 8.48
N ARG A 84 17.21 2.85 8.10
CA ARG A 84 18.58 3.39 8.23
C ARG A 84 19.01 3.51 9.70
N HIS A 85 18.14 4.01 10.58
CA HIS A 85 18.42 4.07 12.00
C HIS A 85 18.56 2.69 12.65
N ALA A 86 17.75 1.72 12.22
CA ALA A 86 17.85 0.33 12.68
C ALA A 86 19.18 -0.31 12.24
N ALA A 87 19.61 -0.07 10.99
CA ALA A 87 20.88 -0.55 10.46
C ALA A 87 22.10 0.08 11.16
N ALA A 88 21.98 1.35 11.56
CA ALA A 88 23.01 2.07 12.33
C ALA A 88 23.02 1.73 13.84
N GLY A 89 22.22 0.76 14.30
CA GLY A 89 22.15 0.35 15.71
C GLY A 89 21.44 1.35 16.63
N ARG A 90 20.88 2.46 16.11
CA ARG A 90 20.20 3.51 16.87
C ARG A 90 18.75 3.11 17.16
N ARG A 91 18.55 2.16 18.07
CA ARG A 91 17.24 1.53 18.38
C ARG A 91 16.15 2.54 18.77
N GLU A 92 16.47 3.55 19.56
CA GLU A 92 15.48 4.56 19.98
C GLU A 92 15.04 5.45 18.82
N ALA A 93 15.99 5.91 18.00
CA ALA A 93 15.69 6.69 16.80
C ALA A 93 14.85 5.88 15.81
N ALA A 94 15.20 4.60 15.58
CA ALA A 94 14.43 3.71 14.71
C ALA A 94 12.99 3.49 15.21
N ARG A 95 12.81 3.39 16.54
CA ARG A 95 11.49 3.28 17.17
C ARG A 95 10.68 4.57 16.98
N GLY A 96 11.29 5.72 17.24
CA GLY A 96 10.65 7.03 17.06
C GLY A 96 10.19 7.27 15.63
N THR A 97 11.04 7.01 14.64
CA THR A 97 10.69 7.17 13.23
C THR A 97 9.64 6.16 12.76
N SER A 98 9.66 4.92 13.28
CA SER A 98 8.62 3.92 12.98
C SER A 98 7.25 4.32 13.53
N ILE A 99 7.21 4.93 14.73
CA ILE A 99 5.97 5.48 15.30
C ILE A 99 5.46 6.63 14.44
N GLY A 100 6.35 7.55 14.03
CA GLY A 100 6.00 8.63 13.11
C GLY A 100 5.43 8.12 11.79
N ALA A 101 6.02 7.05 11.25
CA ALA A 101 5.53 6.42 10.02
C ALA A 101 4.12 5.81 10.21
N LEU A 102 3.86 5.13 11.33
CA LEU A 102 2.53 4.61 11.68
C LEU A 102 1.48 5.72 11.86
N LEU A 103 1.86 6.86 12.45
CA LEU A 103 0.98 8.02 12.56
C LEU A 103 0.63 8.60 11.19
N LEU A 104 1.60 8.73 10.28
CA LEU A 104 1.35 9.15 8.90
C LEU A 104 0.42 8.18 8.16
N SER A 105 0.58 6.87 8.37
CA SER A 105 -0.35 5.87 7.84
C SER A 105 -1.78 6.04 8.38
N ALA A 106 -1.92 6.35 9.67
CA ALA A 106 -3.23 6.63 10.26
C ALA A 106 -3.86 7.88 9.63
N MET A 107 -3.07 8.95 9.45
CA MET A 107 -3.52 10.17 8.76
C MET A 107 -3.96 9.90 7.33
N PHE A 108 -3.28 9.00 6.59
CA PHE A 108 -3.71 8.58 5.27
C PHE A 108 -5.10 7.93 5.30
N VAL A 109 -5.34 7.00 6.22
CA VAL A 109 -6.66 6.35 6.36
C VAL A 109 -7.75 7.38 6.71
N LEU A 110 -7.46 8.33 7.60
CA LEU A 110 -8.39 9.41 7.94
C LEU A 110 -8.69 10.32 6.74
N SER A 111 -7.67 10.67 5.95
CA SER A 111 -7.85 11.43 4.71
C SER A 111 -8.74 10.69 3.71
N GLN A 112 -8.61 9.36 3.63
CA GLN A 112 -9.45 8.53 2.76
C GLN A 112 -10.91 8.49 3.23
N LEU A 113 -11.14 8.34 4.54
CA LEU A 113 -12.49 8.42 5.13
C LEU A 113 -13.13 9.79 4.89
N TYR A 114 -12.35 10.87 5.02
CA TYR A 114 -12.82 12.23 4.76
C TYR A 114 -13.17 12.43 3.28
N ALA A 115 -12.38 11.90 2.35
CA ALA A 115 -12.69 11.91 0.92
C ALA A 115 -14.00 11.16 0.62
N TRP A 116 -14.19 9.98 1.23
CA TRP A 116 -15.43 9.21 1.09
C TRP A 116 -16.65 9.95 1.63
N GLN A 117 -16.53 10.61 2.78
CA GLN A 117 -17.61 11.42 3.35
C GLN A 117 -17.95 12.61 2.45
N ALA A 118 -16.93 13.32 1.94
CA ALA A 118 -17.13 14.45 1.03
C ALA A 118 -17.84 14.03 -0.27
N MET A 119 -17.49 12.87 -0.83
CA MET A 119 -18.14 12.34 -2.04
C MET A 119 -19.58 11.89 -1.78
N THR A 120 -19.84 11.21 -0.66
CA THR A 120 -21.21 10.81 -0.28
C THR A 120 -22.09 12.03 -0.02
N ALA A 121 -21.55 13.08 0.60
CA ALA A 121 -22.28 14.33 0.84
C ALA A 121 -22.60 15.11 -0.45
N ALA A 122 -21.82 14.90 -1.52
CA ALA A 122 -22.02 15.49 -2.82
C ALA A 122 -22.89 14.64 -3.77
N ASP A 123 -23.66 13.67 -3.24
CA ASP A 123 -24.53 12.73 -3.97
C ASP A 123 -23.77 11.75 -4.91
N TYR A 124 -22.45 11.65 -4.76
CA TYR A 124 -21.62 10.64 -5.44
C TYR A 124 -21.50 9.36 -4.58
N GLY A 125 -22.64 8.81 -4.16
CA GLY A 125 -22.68 7.59 -3.34
C GLY A 125 -22.22 6.33 -4.09
N VAL A 126 -21.90 5.28 -3.33
CA VAL A 126 -21.45 3.96 -3.84
C VAL A 126 -22.43 3.36 -4.85
N ALA A 127 -23.74 3.59 -4.68
CA ALA A 127 -24.80 3.06 -5.54
C ALA A 127 -25.23 4.03 -6.66
N ALA A 128 -24.70 5.26 -6.69
CA ALA A 128 -25.13 6.28 -7.65
C ALA A 128 -24.60 6.01 -9.07
N ASN A 129 -23.41 5.41 -9.20
CA ASN A 129 -22.78 5.09 -10.48
C ASN A 129 -21.84 3.89 -10.32
N PRO A 130 -21.84 2.92 -11.26
CA PRO A 130 -20.85 1.85 -11.29
C PRO A 130 -19.39 2.32 -11.12
N ALA A 131 -19.03 3.48 -11.68
CA ALA A 131 -17.71 4.08 -11.54
C ALA A 131 -17.37 4.42 -10.07
N ASN A 132 -18.34 4.94 -9.32
CA ASN A 132 -18.18 5.20 -7.89
C ASN A 132 -17.98 3.88 -7.15
N SER A 133 -18.79 2.84 -7.46
CA SER A 133 -18.66 1.54 -6.79
C SER A 133 -17.25 0.95 -6.90
N PHE A 134 -16.65 0.99 -8.10
CA PHE A 134 -15.26 0.54 -8.30
C PHE A 134 -14.24 1.42 -7.57
N PHE A 135 -14.44 2.75 -7.57
CA PHE A 135 -13.58 3.67 -6.82
C PHE A 135 -13.57 3.34 -5.32
N TYR A 136 -14.75 3.22 -4.70
CA TYR A 136 -14.88 2.90 -3.28
C TYR A 136 -14.35 1.49 -2.97
N LEU A 137 -14.55 0.52 -3.86
CA LEU A 137 -14.05 -0.85 -3.69
C LEU A 137 -12.52 -0.91 -3.72
N ILE A 138 -11.88 -0.35 -4.76
CA ILE A 138 -10.43 -0.40 -4.94
C ILE A 138 -9.74 0.42 -3.84
N THR A 139 -10.23 1.63 -3.57
CA THR A 139 -9.63 2.47 -2.53
C THR A 139 -9.89 1.95 -1.12
N GLY A 140 -11.05 1.33 -0.87
CA GLY A 140 -11.38 0.69 0.40
C GLY A 140 -10.54 -0.56 0.65
N LEU A 141 -10.35 -1.39 -0.37
CA LEU A 141 -9.43 -2.53 -0.30
C LEU A 141 -8.01 -2.06 -0.01
N HIS A 142 -7.55 -0.97 -0.62
CA HIS A 142 -6.23 -0.41 -0.34
C HIS A 142 -6.12 0.07 1.12
N ALA A 143 -7.10 0.83 1.61
CA ALA A 143 -7.15 1.28 3.00
C ALA A 143 -7.13 0.09 3.98
N LEU A 144 -7.82 -1.01 3.66
CA LEU A 144 -7.79 -2.24 4.47
C LEU A 144 -6.38 -2.85 4.53
N HIS A 145 -5.65 -2.88 3.42
CA HIS A 145 -4.26 -3.39 3.40
C HIS A 145 -3.29 -2.49 4.17
N VAL A 146 -3.50 -1.17 4.14
CA VAL A 146 -2.77 -0.20 4.97
C VAL A 146 -3.05 -0.44 6.45
N LEU A 147 -4.31 -0.63 6.85
CA LEU A 147 -4.70 -0.96 8.22
C LEU A 147 -4.09 -2.29 8.70
N GLY A 148 -4.14 -3.34 7.87
CA GLY A 148 -3.46 -4.61 8.15
C GLY A 148 -1.94 -4.44 8.31
N GLY A 149 -1.34 -3.58 7.48
CA GLY A 149 0.06 -3.16 7.57
C GLY A 149 0.42 -2.45 8.87
N MET A 150 -0.46 -1.58 9.37
CA MET A 150 -0.28 -0.86 10.64
C MET A 150 -0.29 -1.82 11.83
N VAL A 151 -1.19 -2.81 11.83
CA VAL A 151 -1.21 -3.85 12.86
C VAL A 151 0.11 -4.63 12.84
N ALA A 152 0.52 -5.12 11.67
CA ALA A 152 1.79 -5.83 11.50
C ALA A 152 3.01 -4.98 11.91
N GLY A 153 3.02 -3.69 11.55
CA GLY A 153 4.07 -2.74 11.92
C GLY A 153 4.15 -2.49 13.43
N THR A 154 3.00 -2.45 14.11
CA THR A 154 2.94 -2.33 15.58
C THR A 154 3.53 -3.57 16.27
N PHE A 155 3.26 -4.76 15.74
CA PHE A 155 3.90 -6.00 16.21
C PHE A 155 5.41 -6.01 15.93
N ALA A 156 5.84 -5.53 14.75
CA ALA A 156 7.25 -5.41 14.39
C ALA A 156 8.02 -4.46 15.34
N LEU A 157 7.38 -3.36 15.76
CA LEU A 157 7.94 -2.40 16.72
C LEU A 157 8.27 -3.05 18.08
N ARG A 158 7.47 -4.05 18.49
CA ARG A 158 7.69 -4.80 19.74
C ARG A 158 8.81 -5.85 19.63
N ARG A 159 9.06 -6.38 18.43
CA ARG A 159 10.02 -7.47 18.21
C ARG A 159 11.46 -6.98 17.93
N ALA A 160 11.63 -5.73 17.46
CA ALA A 160 12.89 -5.07 17.09
C ALA A 160 13.77 -5.83 16.05
N GLY A 161 14.62 -5.12 15.31
CA GLY A 161 15.56 -5.74 14.36
C GLY A 161 15.00 -6.00 12.95
N GLU A 162 15.26 -7.19 12.37
CA GLU A 162 14.97 -7.55 10.96
C GLU A 162 13.51 -7.30 10.52
N ALA A 163 12.56 -7.32 11.47
CA ALA A 163 11.15 -7.04 11.22
C ALA A 163 10.90 -5.62 10.68
N ILE A 164 11.74 -4.63 11.05
CA ILE A 164 11.65 -3.26 10.54
C ILE A 164 11.98 -3.22 9.05
N GLY A 165 12.96 -4.02 8.59
CA GLY A 165 13.33 -4.11 7.18
C GLY A 165 12.22 -4.69 6.32
N LEU A 166 11.58 -5.77 6.78
CA LEU A 166 10.42 -6.37 6.12
C LEU A 166 9.21 -5.42 6.10
N CYS A 167 8.99 -4.69 7.20
CA CYS A 167 7.92 -3.70 7.29
C CYS A 167 8.15 -2.55 6.31
N ALA A 168 9.37 -2.00 6.23
CA ALA A 168 9.72 -0.97 5.26
C ALA A 168 9.48 -1.44 3.81
N GLN A 169 9.84 -2.68 3.48
CA GLN A 169 9.60 -3.23 2.14
C GLN A 169 8.09 -3.38 1.82
N TYR A 170 7.29 -3.79 2.81
CA TYR A 170 5.83 -3.84 2.67
C TYR A 170 5.21 -2.45 2.46
N TRP A 171 5.66 -1.44 3.19
CA TRP A 171 5.17 -0.07 3.03
C TRP A 171 5.54 0.55 1.68
N HIS A 172 6.75 0.30 1.18
CA HIS A 172 7.14 0.71 -0.17
C HIS A 172 6.28 0.03 -1.25
N PHE A 173 5.97 -1.26 -1.07
CA PHE A 173 5.04 -1.95 -1.96
C PHE A 173 3.65 -1.31 -1.95
N LEU A 174 3.08 -1.01 -0.78
CA LEU A 174 1.79 -0.32 -0.68
C LEU A 174 1.81 1.06 -1.34
N PHE A 175 2.91 1.80 -1.21
CA PHE A 175 3.07 3.09 -1.89
C PHE A 175 3.05 2.95 -3.42
N VAL A 176 3.84 2.01 -3.97
CA VAL A 176 3.85 1.74 -5.42
C VAL A 176 2.48 1.27 -5.90
N LEU A 177 1.82 0.40 -5.14
CA LEU A 177 0.47 -0.06 -5.43
C LEU A 177 -0.54 1.10 -5.43
N TRP A 178 -0.43 2.02 -4.47
CA TRP A 178 -1.28 3.22 -4.45
C TRP A 178 -1.05 4.09 -5.68
N LEU A 179 0.19 4.32 -6.09
CA LEU A 179 0.49 5.06 -7.32
C LEU A 179 -0.09 4.38 -8.55
N ALA A 180 -0.04 3.06 -8.64
CA ALA A 180 -0.65 2.30 -9.73
C ALA A 180 -2.18 2.44 -9.74
N VAL A 181 -2.83 2.35 -8.57
CA VAL A 181 -4.27 2.58 -8.42
C VAL A 181 -4.64 4.03 -8.75
N PHE A 182 -3.87 5.00 -8.28
CA PHE A 182 -4.08 6.41 -8.57
C PHE A 182 -3.93 6.69 -10.08
N ALA A 183 -2.91 6.12 -10.73
CA ALA A 183 -2.75 6.20 -12.17
C ALA A 183 -3.93 5.53 -12.91
N LEU A 184 -4.37 4.35 -12.46
CA LEU A 184 -5.53 3.68 -13.05
C LEU A 184 -6.80 4.54 -12.96
N LEU A 185 -7.05 5.19 -11.83
CA LEU A 185 -8.27 5.97 -11.62
C LEU A 185 -8.22 7.35 -12.32
N TYR A 186 -7.04 7.94 -12.50
CA TYR A 186 -6.90 9.31 -13.01
C TYR A 186 -6.21 9.42 -14.39
N MET A 187 -5.13 8.67 -14.66
CA MET A 187 -4.52 8.66 -16.00
C MET A 187 -5.40 7.93 -17.02
N VAL A 188 -6.21 6.96 -16.59
CA VAL A 188 -7.26 6.40 -17.44
C VAL A 188 -8.50 7.33 -17.40
N THR A 189 -8.30 8.57 -17.81
CA THR A 189 -9.41 9.46 -18.16
C THR A 189 -9.99 9.00 -19.52
N PRO A 190 -11.26 9.26 -19.84
CA PRO A 190 -11.89 8.84 -21.10
C PRO A 190 -11.14 9.33 -22.34
N GLU A 191 -10.44 10.46 -22.23
CA GLU A 191 -9.55 11.02 -23.25
C GLU A 191 -8.40 10.06 -23.61
N PHE A 192 -7.79 9.40 -22.62
CA PHE A 192 -6.73 8.41 -22.85
C PHE A 192 -7.28 7.11 -23.43
N VAL A 193 -8.43 6.65 -22.95
CA VAL A 193 -9.11 5.46 -23.52
C VAL A 193 -9.49 5.74 -24.99
N ARG A 194 -10.06 6.91 -25.28
CA ARG A 194 -10.35 7.34 -26.65
C ARG A 194 -9.09 7.45 -27.50
N ALA A 195 -8.00 8.03 -26.97
CA ALA A 195 -6.72 8.13 -27.67
C ALA A 195 -6.08 6.76 -27.95
N PHE A 196 -6.23 5.80 -27.03
CA PHE A 196 -5.72 4.44 -27.21
C PHE A 196 -6.60 3.64 -28.19
N CYS A 197 -7.93 3.77 -28.11
CA CYS A 197 -8.87 3.16 -29.06
C CYS A 197 -8.72 3.72 -30.48
N THR A 198 -8.46 5.02 -30.65
CA THR A 198 -8.15 5.62 -31.96
C THR A 198 -6.77 5.19 -32.46
N THR A 199 -5.78 5.03 -31.59
CA THR A 199 -4.45 4.51 -31.95
C THR A 199 -4.50 3.04 -32.38
N ILE A 200 -5.42 2.25 -31.84
CA ILE A 200 -5.64 0.83 -32.19
C ILE A 200 -6.67 0.67 -33.33
N GLY A 201 -7.29 1.75 -33.80
CA GLY A 201 -8.19 1.74 -34.96
C GLY A 201 -9.57 1.14 -34.69
N ILE A 202 -10.01 1.06 -33.42
CA ILE A 202 -11.35 0.56 -33.07
C ILE A 202 -12.29 1.76 -32.97
N PRO A 203 -13.33 1.86 -33.83
CA PRO A 203 -14.28 2.96 -33.77
C PRO A 203 -15.15 2.84 -32.51
N VAL A 204 -15.00 3.79 -31.61
CA VAL A 204 -15.90 3.98 -30.46
C VAL A 204 -17.01 4.91 -30.92
N ARG A 205 -18.23 4.39 -31.08
CA ARG A 205 -19.44 5.23 -31.21
C ARG A 205 -19.95 5.59 -29.82
#